data_AF-A0A4U5U844-F1
#
_entry.id   AF-A0A4U5U844-F1
#
_cell.length_a   1.000
_cell.length_b   1.000
_cell.length_c   1.000
_cell.angle_alpha   90.00
_cell.angle_beta   90.00
_cell.angle_gamma   90.00
#
_symmetry.space_group_name_H-M   'P 1'
#
loop_
_entity.id
_entity.type
_entity.pdbx_description
1 polymer ?
#
loop_
_entity_poly.entity_id
_entity_poly.type
_entity_poly.pdbx_seq_one_letter_code
_entity_poly.pdbx_strand_id
1 'polypeptide(L)'
;MAFSAGSIKPPLHDQITEMQRKIQLLEGDRTSYYESSQSTIKKNTESIRQLRQENKRLHRKLAVNASDENVIKMAFHNRGMEKDAYRNMSGKAALTTLEQRVLSKKKRLNAHKHSTQSHERRLDELKIEYRRMKPEASGGAQSADARARKKEEVAMKLRALENSLEKTQFKCKEAENIMTNYQKLKSQLQEESLTFQGQLDSLEAEILKHREELHNMQVMNNDAQLSKEAAKAELQQQEELLHKERKERERIIASYRRKVEERKVQAEKLDKRAQRTTMQPDELSSEPQRSSPRVAGEEEKAISTFEAFRRIKEATRVTDIQEIAERFISQKDTHQHLEKLRDENEKELQQLKEQKELLNQQFLDMKYSGEAKLSSDQQMLEEGEQQLQAQQQRCDAGEERLDWLVKTLGTIRAGVEHLADKLQHITLDDDITAEVSPDSDEFVLELMTQCELKLQLLHEELQGKDLAAIMKMMEEEEFYVRIEGKLPAYNTRVKLPKDERLDLFNEEDESEEDEASIISREVLKRQSQLIIDANSKKKNPWKKKKGKM
;
A
#
# COMPACT_ATOMS: atom_id res chain seq x y z
N MET A 1 -29.66 -171.24 -19.87
CA MET A 1 -30.69 -172.24 -20.23
C MET A 1 -31.35 -171.72 -21.50
N ALA A 2 -31.26 -172.35 -22.66
CA ALA A 2 -32.08 -173.52 -22.92
C ALA A 2 -31.29 -174.81 -23.06
N PHE A 3 -31.96 -175.88 -22.60
CA PHE A 3 -31.70 -177.26 -22.90
C PHE A 3 -31.22 -177.45 -24.34
N SER A 4 -30.07 -178.12 -24.48
CA SER A 4 -29.73 -178.89 -25.66
C SER A 4 -30.14 -180.33 -25.37
N ALA A 5 -31.18 -180.79 -26.07
CA ALA A 5 -31.45 -182.19 -26.28
C ALA A 5 -30.70 -182.62 -27.55
N GLY A 6 -29.93 -183.70 -27.43
CA GLY A 6 -29.58 -184.60 -28.52
C GLY A 6 -28.77 -184.02 -29.66
N SER A 7 -27.50 -183.66 -29.40
CA SER A 7 -26.53 -183.31 -30.43
C SER A 7 -26.23 -184.52 -31.33
N ILE A 8 -26.93 -184.61 -32.45
CA ILE A 8 -26.51 -185.39 -33.61
C ILE A 8 -25.28 -184.66 -34.14
N LYS A 9 -24.09 -185.17 -33.80
CA LYS A 9 -22.83 -184.64 -34.33
C LYS A 9 -22.84 -184.86 -35.84
N PRO A 10 -22.86 -183.81 -36.68
CA PRO A 10 -22.62 -183.98 -38.10
C PRO A 10 -21.18 -184.48 -38.32
N PRO A 11 -20.90 -185.12 -39.46
CA PRO A 11 -19.59 -185.72 -39.73
C PRO A 11 -18.45 -184.73 -39.51
N LEU A 12 -17.31 -185.21 -39.00
CA LEU A 12 -16.07 -184.42 -38.78
C LEU A 12 -15.67 -183.55 -39.99
N HIS A 13 -16.05 -183.95 -41.20
CA HIS A 13 -15.78 -183.21 -42.43
C HIS A 13 -16.51 -181.85 -42.51
N ASP A 14 -17.76 -181.78 -42.05
CA ASP A 14 -18.54 -180.53 -42.11
C ASP A 14 -18.01 -179.48 -41.11
N GLN A 15 -17.55 -179.91 -39.94
CA GLN A 15 -16.90 -179.01 -38.98
C GLN A 15 -15.56 -178.46 -39.50
N ILE A 16 -14.80 -179.26 -40.26
CA ILE A 16 -13.54 -178.81 -40.87
C ILE A 16 -13.82 -177.79 -41.97
N THR A 17 -14.82 -178.01 -42.82
CA THR A 17 -15.15 -177.06 -43.89
C THR A 17 -15.74 -175.75 -43.36
N GLU A 18 -16.53 -175.78 -42.28
CA GLU A 18 -17.02 -174.57 -41.61
C GLU A 18 -15.86 -173.77 -40.97
N MET A 19 -14.92 -174.44 -40.30
CA MET A 19 -13.71 -173.80 -39.75
C MET A 19 -12.81 -173.22 -40.85
N GLN A 20 -12.67 -173.90 -41.98
CA GLN A 20 -11.91 -173.38 -43.13
C GLN A 20 -12.57 -172.14 -43.74
N ARG A 21 -13.90 -172.11 -43.90
CA ARG A 21 -14.60 -170.89 -44.35
C ARG A 21 -14.45 -169.75 -43.36
N LYS A 22 -14.50 -170.03 -42.05
CA LYS A 22 -14.31 -169.01 -41.01
C LYS A 22 -12.90 -168.44 -41.01
N ILE A 23 -11.88 -169.27 -41.27
CA ILE A 23 -10.50 -168.82 -41.46
C ILE A 23 -10.39 -167.94 -42.71
N GLN A 24 -10.95 -168.34 -43.86
CA GLN A 24 -10.93 -167.51 -45.07
C GLN A 24 -11.63 -166.15 -44.89
N LEU A 25 -12.75 -166.10 -44.17
CA LEU A 25 -13.43 -164.84 -43.85
C LEU A 25 -12.56 -163.95 -42.94
N LEU A 26 -11.95 -164.51 -41.90
CA LEU A 26 -11.03 -163.77 -41.03
C LEU A 26 -9.78 -163.30 -41.78
N GLU A 27 -9.28 -164.09 -42.73
CA GLU A 27 -8.17 -163.70 -43.60
C GLU A 27 -8.58 -162.58 -44.55
N GLY A 28 -9.77 -162.63 -45.14
CA GLY A 28 -10.34 -161.59 -46.00
C GLY A 28 -10.63 -160.28 -45.26
N ASP A 29 -11.11 -160.35 -44.03
CA ASP A 29 -11.27 -159.19 -43.15
C ASP A 29 -9.89 -158.62 -42.81
N ARG A 30 -8.91 -159.47 -42.46
CA ARG A 30 -7.55 -159.03 -42.14
C ARG A 30 -6.88 -158.33 -43.32
N THR A 31 -7.06 -158.82 -44.56
CA THR A 31 -6.55 -158.16 -45.75
C THR A 31 -7.27 -156.84 -46.01
N SER A 32 -8.60 -156.80 -45.89
CA SER A 32 -9.38 -155.57 -46.09
C SER A 32 -9.04 -154.48 -45.06
N TYR A 33 -8.87 -154.86 -43.79
CA TYR A 33 -8.40 -153.94 -42.74
C TYR A 33 -6.97 -153.46 -43.00
N TYR A 34 -6.07 -154.33 -43.45
CA TYR A 34 -4.70 -153.96 -43.78
C TYR A 34 -4.66 -152.99 -44.97
N GLU A 35 -5.42 -153.26 -46.04
CA GLU A 35 -5.51 -152.39 -47.21
C GLU A 35 -6.15 -151.04 -46.89
N SER A 36 -7.22 -151.03 -46.09
CA SER A 36 -7.86 -149.81 -45.60
C SER A 36 -6.92 -148.99 -44.70
N SER A 37 -6.17 -149.66 -43.82
CA SER A 37 -5.15 -149.02 -42.99
C SER A 37 -4.03 -148.43 -43.84
N GLN A 38 -3.50 -149.18 -44.82
CA GLN A 38 -2.47 -148.70 -45.74
C GLN A 38 -2.95 -147.54 -46.61
N SER A 39 -4.21 -147.58 -47.08
CA SER A 39 -4.83 -146.49 -47.84
C SER A 39 -4.98 -145.23 -46.97
N THR A 40 -5.41 -145.39 -45.72
CA THR A 40 -5.50 -144.29 -44.74
C THR A 40 -4.12 -143.74 -44.39
N ILE A 41 -3.11 -144.58 -44.21
CA ILE A 41 -1.71 -144.16 -43.99
C ILE A 41 -1.21 -143.35 -45.20
N LYS A 42 -1.43 -143.83 -46.43
CA LYS A 42 -1.04 -143.11 -47.65
C LYS A 42 -1.73 -141.73 -47.73
N LYS A 43 -3.05 -141.67 -47.54
CA LYS A 43 -3.80 -140.39 -47.49
C LYS A 43 -3.28 -139.45 -46.41
N ASN A 44 -2.97 -139.98 -45.22
CA ASN A 44 -2.40 -139.18 -44.13
C ASN A 44 -0.99 -138.68 -44.48
N THR A 45 -0.14 -139.50 -45.10
CA THR A 45 1.20 -139.06 -45.54
C THR A 45 1.13 -137.98 -46.62
N GLU A 46 0.17 -138.06 -47.54
CA GLU A 46 -0.08 -137.03 -48.55
C GLU A 46 -0.59 -135.72 -47.92
N SER A 47 -1.55 -135.79 -47.00
CA SER A 47 -2.03 -134.61 -46.25
C SER A 47 -0.90 -133.95 -45.44
N ILE A 48 -0.05 -134.72 -44.76
CA ILE A 48 1.12 -134.18 -44.04
C ILE A 48 2.09 -133.50 -45.02
N ARG A 49 2.29 -134.07 -46.21
CA ARG A 49 3.16 -133.46 -47.24
C ARG A 49 2.60 -132.14 -47.75
N GLN A 50 1.29 -132.07 -48.00
CA GLN A 50 0.60 -130.84 -48.40
C GLN A 50 0.72 -129.78 -47.30
N LEU A 51 0.40 -130.11 -46.05
CA LEU A 51 0.51 -129.18 -44.91
C LEU A 51 1.94 -128.67 -44.74
N ARG A 52 2.97 -129.52 -44.90
CA ARG A 52 4.38 -129.08 -44.85
C ARG A 52 4.73 -128.11 -45.98
N GLN A 53 4.22 -128.32 -47.18
CA GLN A 53 4.42 -127.39 -48.30
C GLN A 53 3.71 -126.05 -48.05
N GLU A 54 2.47 -126.09 -47.56
CA GLU A 54 1.73 -124.88 -47.20
C GLU A 54 2.43 -124.10 -46.08
N ASN A 55 2.92 -124.78 -45.06
CA ASN A 55 3.64 -124.15 -43.96
C ASN A 55 4.94 -123.50 -44.45
N LYS A 56 5.69 -124.17 -45.34
CA LYS A 56 6.86 -123.58 -46.01
C LYS A 56 6.48 -122.35 -46.85
N ARG A 57 5.32 -122.37 -47.52
CA ARG A 57 4.81 -121.21 -48.27
C ARG A 57 4.41 -120.06 -47.35
N LEU A 58 3.75 -120.33 -46.22
CA LEU A 58 3.36 -119.32 -45.24
C LEU A 58 4.58 -118.69 -44.57
N HIS A 59 5.59 -119.46 -44.20
CA HIS A 59 6.86 -118.91 -43.68
C HIS A 59 7.56 -118.00 -44.69
N ARG A 60 7.56 -118.36 -45.99
CA ARG A 60 8.08 -117.47 -47.04
C ARG A 60 7.27 -116.17 -47.14
N LYS A 61 5.94 -116.25 -47.07
CA LYS A 61 5.07 -115.05 -47.08
C LYS A 61 5.30 -114.17 -45.85
N LEU A 62 5.46 -114.77 -44.67
CA LEU A 62 5.78 -114.04 -43.44
C LEU A 62 7.16 -113.39 -43.52
N ALA A 63 8.18 -114.05 -44.07
CA ALA A 63 9.51 -113.47 -44.27
C ALA A 63 9.48 -112.27 -45.24
N VAL A 64 8.68 -112.33 -46.31
CA VAL A 64 8.48 -111.19 -47.22
C VAL A 64 7.75 -110.04 -46.52
N ASN A 65 6.71 -110.33 -45.74
CA ASN A 65 5.96 -109.29 -45.02
C ASN A 65 6.74 -108.69 -43.83
N ALA A 66 7.61 -109.48 -43.20
CA ALA A 66 8.47 -109.06 -42.10
C ALA A 66 9.79 -108.41 -42.59
N SER A 67 9.99 -108.30 -43.91
CA SER A 67 11.09 -107.48 -44.45
C SER A 67 10.91 -106.04 -43.98
N ASP A 68 11.97 -105.46 -43.39
CA ASP A 68 12.01 -104.09 -42.85
C ASP A 68 11.45 -103.07 -43.85
N GLU A 69 11.62 -103.29 -45.16
CA GLU A 69 11.11 -102.42 -46.22
C GLU A 69 9.57 -102.31 -46.22
N ASN A 70 8.87 -103.41 -45.96
CA ASN A 70 7.40 -103.43 -45.93
C ASN A 70 6.86 -102.82 -44.64
N VAL A 71 7.53 -103.04 -43.50
CA VAL A 71 7.18 -102.43 -42.21
C VAL A 71 7.32 -100.89 -42.29
N ILE A 72 8.40 -100.39 -42.88
CA ILE A 72 8.61 -98.95 -43.09
C ILE A 72 7.57 -98.38 -44.07
N LYS A 73 7.25 -99.11 -45.15
CA LYS A 73 6.21 -98.66 -46.10
C LYS A 73 4.83 -98.52 -45.45
N MET A 74 4.45 -99.42 -44.54
CA MET A 74 3.18 -99.33 -43.81
C MET A 74 3.19 -98.19 -42.79
N ALA A 75 4.25 -98.05 -42.00
CA ALA A 75 4.32 -97.00 -40.95
C ALA A 75 4.32 -95.57 -41.52
N PHE A 76 4.90 -95.37 -42.71
CA PHE A 76 5.00 -94.06 -43.36
C PHE A 76 3.98 -93.83 -44.50
N HIS A 77 2.90 -94.63 -44.57
CA HIS A 77 1.90 -94.51 -45.65
C HIS A 77 1.29 -93.10 -45.78
N ASN A 78 1.11 -92.39 -44.66
CA ASN A 78 0.49 -91.06 -44.62
C ASN A 78 1.51 -89.89 -44.57
N ARG A 79 2.83 -90.15 -44.66
CA ARG A 79 3.88 -89.14 -44.45
C ARG A 79 4.66 -88.72 -45.71
N GLY A 80 4.14 -89.02 -46.91
CA GLY A 80 4.65 -88.49 -48.18
C GLY A 80 6.16 -88.71 -48.41
N MET A 81 6.87 -87.65 -48.84
CA MET A 81 8.31 -87.63 -49.19
C MET A 81 9.25 -88.07 -48.06
N GLU A 82 8.80 -88.08 -46.79
CA GLU A 82 9.62 -88.59 -45.68
C GLU A 82 9.85 -90.11 -45.81
N LYS A 83 8.99 -90.84 -46.52
CA LYS A 83 9.09 -92.28 -46.74
C LYS A 83 10.36 -92.68 -47.50
N ASP A 84 10.81 -91.86 -48.45
CA ASP A 84 11.97 -92.17 -49.29
C ASP A 84 13.29 -92.04 -48.50
N ALA A 85 13.33 -91.16 -47.50
CA ALA A 85 14.50 -91.00 -46.62
C ALA A 85 14.77 -92.23 -45.74
N TYR A 86 13.77 -93.09 -45.51
CA TYR A 86 13.89 -94.28 -44.66
C TYR A 86 13.83 -95.59 -45.44
N ARG A 87 13.65 -95.55 -46.77
CA ARG A 87 13.46 -96.74 -47.63
C ARG A 87 14.66 -97.69 -47.65
N ASN A 88 15.87 -97.17 -47.46
CA ASN A 88 17.12 -97.92 -47.51
C ASN A 88 17.74 -98.18 -46.10
N MET A 89 17.00 -97.90 -45.03
CA MET A 89 17.48 -98.07 -43.65
C MET A 89 16.80 -99.29 -43.00
N SER A 90 17.52 -99.99 -42.12
CA SER A 90 16.88 -101.00 -41.25
C SER A 90 15.90 -100.31 -40.30
N GLY A 91 14.83 -101.01 -39.89
CA GLY A 91 13.78 -100.45 -39.04
C GLY A 91 14.28 -99.79 -37.75
N LYS A 92 15.35 -100.33 -37.15
CA LYS A 92 16.00 -99.74 -35.96
C LYS A 92 16.72 -98.43 -36.27
N ALA A 93 17.40 -98.36 -37.43
CA ALA A 93 18.10 -97.15 -37.85
C ALA A 93 17.11 -96.04 -38.25
N ALA A 94 15.99 -96.39 -38.88
CA ALA A 94 14.90 -95.45 -39.16
C ALA A 94 14.26 -94.90 -37.86
N LEU A 95 14.14 -95.74 -36.83
CA LEU A 95 13.62 -95.31 -35.52
C LEU A 95 14.58 -94.34 -34.81
N THR A 96 15.87 -94.66 -34.73
CA THR A 96 16.86 -93.76 -34.10
C THR A 96 16.98 -92.40 -34.80
N THR A 97 16.91 -92.37 -36.13
CA THR A 97 16.93 -91.12 -36.91
C THR A 97 15.65 -90.31 -36.72
N LEU A 98 14.50 -90.97 -36.64
CA LEU A 98 13.24 -90.31 -36.29
C LEU A 98 13.27 -89.75 -34.86
N GLU A 99 13.80 -90.50 -33.90
CA GLU A 99 13.99 -90.04 -32.52
C GLU A 99 14.91 -88.83 -32.44
N GLN A 100 16.04 -88.84 -33.15
CA GLN A 100 16.94 -87.69 -33.24
C GLN A 100 16.24 -86.46 -33.85
N ARG A 101 15.41 -86.65 -34.89
CA ARG A 101 14.59 -85.57 -35.47
C ARG A 101 13.53 -85.06 -34.50
N VAL A 102 12.91 -85.93 -33.71
CA VAL A 102 11.95 -85.52 -32.67
C VAL A 102 12.67 -84.74 -31.58
N LEU A 103 13.85 -85.19 -31.14
CA LEU A 103 14.66 -84.47 -30.16
C LEU A 103 15.11 -83.11 -30.68
N SER A 104 15.53 -83.00 -31.94
CA SER A 104 15.90 -81.71 -32.53
C SER A 104 14.70 -80.77 -32.66
N LYS A 105 13.53 -81.27 -33.08
CA LYS A 105 12.27 -80.51 -33.08
C LYS A 105 11.85 -80.08 -31.67
N LYS A 106 12.02 -80.94 -30.66
CA LYS A 106 11.74 -80.62 -29.25
C LYS A 106 12.69 -79.55 -28.70
N LYS A 107 13.98 -79.62 -29.04
CA LYS A 107 14.96 -78.58 -28.70
C LYS A 107 14.59 -77.24 -29.35
N ARG A 108 14.22 -77.23 -30.64
CA ARG A 108 13.72 -76.03 -31.33
C ARG A 108 12.46 -75.46 -30.67
N LEU A 109 11.50 -76.32 -30.32
CA LEU A 109 10.29 -75.90 -29.63
C LEU A 109 10.60 -75.29 -28.26
N ASN A 110 11.51 -75.89 -27.49
CA ASN A 110 11.95 -75.34 -26.20
C ASN A 110 12.66 -74.00 -26.36
N ALA A 111 13.49 -73.83 -27.39
CA ALA A 111 14.12 -72.55 -27.71
C ALA A 111 13.08 -71.47 -28.07
N HIS A 112 12.08 -71.81 -28.88
CA HIS A 112 10.97 -70.89 -29.17
C HIS A 112 10.16 -70.55 -27.91
N LYS A 113 9.82 -71.54 -27.07
CA LYS A 113 9.14 -71.28 -25.79
C LYS A 113 9.92 -70.36 -24.88
N HIS A 114 11.24 -70.54 -24.78
CA HIS A 114 12.10 -69.64 -24.02
C HIS A 114 12.08 -68.22 -24.61
N SER A 115 12.20 -68.08 -25.94
CA SER A 115 12.10 -66.78 -26.61
C SER A 115 10.76 -66.10 -26.34
N THR A 116 9.64 -66.82 -26.46
CA THR A 116 8.31 -66.29 -26.15
C THR A 116 8.21 -65.86 -24.69
N GLN A 117 8.69 -66.69 -23.75
CA GLN A 117 8.67 -66.36 -22.34
C GLN A 117 9.55 -65.14 -22.01
N SER A 118 10.72 -64.99 -22.65
CA SER A 118 11.54 -63.79 -22.52
C SER A 118 10.83 -62.54 -23.05
N HIS A 119 10.15 -62.65 -24.19
CA HIS A 119 9.33 -61.55 -24.72
C HIS A 119 8.13 -61.24 -23.84
N GLU A 120 7.46 -62.25 -23.26
CA GLU A 120 6.36 -62.06 -22.31
C GLU A 120 6.85 -61.35 -21.04
N ARG A 121 7.97 -61.78 -20.45
CA ARG A 121 8.59 -61.09 -19.31
C ARG A 121 8.92 -59.65 -19.67
N ARG A 122 9.52 -59.42 -20.84
CA ARG A 122 9.84 -58.06 -21.30
C ARG A 122 8.60 -57.21 -21.52
N LEU A 123 7.53 -57.80 -22.05
CA LEU A 123 6.23 -57.13 -22.20
C LEU A 123 5.62 -56.82 -20.83
N ASP A 124 5.75 -57.70 -19.85
CA ASP A 124 5.22 -57.46 -18.52
C ASP A 124 6.04 -56.41 -17.75
N GLU A 125 7.37 -56.42 -17.87
CA GLU A 125 8.24 -55.32 -17.44
C GLU A 125 7.80 -54.01 -18.08
N LEU A 126 7.61 -53.98 -19.40
CA LEU A 126 7.20 -52.78 -20.12
C LEU A 126 5.76 -52.36 -19.75
N LYS A 127 4.86 -53.30 -19.44
CA LYS A 127 3.53 -52.99 -18.90
C LYS A 127 3.62 -52.43 -17.49
N ILE A 128 4.54 -52.90 -16.64
CA ILE A 128 4.77 -52.37 -15.30
C ILE A 128 5.38 -50.97 -15.39
N GLU A 129 6.39 -50.77 -16.24
CA GLU A 129 6.96 -49.46 -16.54
C GLU A 129 5.90 -48.53 -17.13
N TYR A 130 5.08 -48.99 -18.08
CA TYR A 130 3.96 -48.21 -18.60
C TYR A 130 2.95 -47.86 -17.50
N ARG A 131 2.63 -48.77 -16.57
CA ARG A 131 1.76 -48.47 -15.42
C ARG A 131 2.40 -47.49 -14.43
N ARG A 132 3.73 -47.51 -14.27
CA ARG A 132 4.48 -46.56 -13.43
C ARG A 132 4.60 -45.19 -14.10
N MET A 133 4.88 -45.17 -15.40
CA MET A 133 5.05 -43.97 -16.21
C MET A 133 3.73 -43.33 -16.60
N LYS A 134 2.61 -44.07 -16.58
CA LYS A 134 1.28 -43.52 -16.72
C LYS A 134 0.87 -42.89 -15.39
N PRO A 135 0.97 -41.56 -15.24
CA PRO A 135 0.55 -40.91 -14.02
C PRO A 135 -0.97 -40.79 -14.11
N GLU A 136 -1.73 -41.59 -13.35
CA GLU A 136 -3.16 -41.34 -13.07
C GLU A 136 -3.99 -40.82 -14.28
N ALA A 137 -3.80 -41.41 -15.47
CA ALA A 137 -4.37 -40.91 -16.73
C ALA A 137 -5.13 -41.98 -17.53
N SER A 138 -5.50 -43.12 -16.92
CA SER A 138 -6.50 -44.02 -17.52
C SER A 138 -7.45 -44.66 -16.53
N GLY A 139 -8.10 -43.82 -15.72
CA GLY A 139 -9.50 -44.01 -15.34
C GLY A 139 -10.35 -43.02 -16.15
N GLY A 140 -10.53 -43.32 -17.44
CA GLY A 140 -10.94 -42.37 -18.50
C GLY A 140 -12.42 -41.93 -18.50
N ALA A 141 -13.12 -41.96 -17.37
CA ALA A 141 -14.48 -41.41 -17.28
C ALA A 141 -14.78 -40.66 -15.96
N GLN A 142 -14.01 -40.89 -14.90
CA GLN A 142 -14.19 -40.20 -13.60
C GLN A 142 -13.08 -39.18 -13.28
N SER A 143 -11.95 -39.20 -14.00
CA SER A 143 -10.79 -38.34 -13.70
C SER A 143 -10.85 -36.94 -14.31
N ALA A 144 -11.60 -36.72 -15.39
CA ALA A 144 -11.91 -35.37 -15.87
C ALA A 144 -12.73 -34.62 -14.82
N ASP A 145 -13.70 -35.30 -14.20
CA ASP A 145 -14.53 -34.77 -13.14
C ASP A 145 -13.72 -34.57 -11.83
N ALA A 146 -12.82 -35.50 -11.46
CA ALA A 146 -11.96 -35.33 -10.29
C ALA A 146 -10.91 -34.20 -10.44
N ARG A 147 -10.32 -34.01 -11.64
CA ARG A 147 -9.41 -32.88 -11.90
C ARG A 147 -10.16 -31.56 -12.02
N ALA A 148 -11.37 -31.56 -12.60
CA ALA A 148 -12.25 -30.39 -12.61
C ALA A 148 -12.65 -30.00 -11.18
N ARG A 149 -13.06 -30.96 -10.34
CA ARG A 149 -13.35 -30.75 -8.92
C ARG A 149 -12.14 -30.22 -8.15
N LYS A 150 -10.93 -30.78 -8.34
CA LYS A 150 -9.71 -30.22 -7.73
C LYS A 150 -9.41 -28.79 -8.19
N LYS A 151 -9.60 -28.49 -9.47
CA LYS A 151 -9.45 -27.11 -10.00
C LYS A 151 -10.50 -26.16 -9.46
N GLU A 152 -11.74 -26.62 -9.31
CA GLU A 152 -12.83 -25.87 -8.72
C GLU A 152 -12.60 -25.63 -7.23
N GLU A 153 -12.14 -26.62 -6.47
CA GLU A 153 -11.72 -26.48 -5.07
C GLU A 153 -10.56 -25.48 -4.92
N VAL A 154 -9.57 -25.53 -5.81
CA VAL A 154 -8.47 -24.55 -5.84
C VAL A 154 -8.99 -23.16 -6.18
N ALA A 155 -9.90 -23.03 -7.15
CA ALA A 155 -10.51 -21.75 -7.49
C ALA A 155 -11.40 -21.21 -6.35
N MET A 156 -12.11 -22.07 -5.62
CA MET A 156 -12.87 -21.68 -4.43
C MET A 156 -11.95 -21.23 -3.30
N LYS A 157 -10.83 -21.94 -3.08
CA LYS A 157 -9.80 -21.51 -2.13
C LYS A 157 -9.15 -20.19 -2.53
N LEU A 158 -8.87 -19.99 -3.81
CA LEU A 158 -8.33 -18.73 -4.34
C LEU A 158 -9.31 -17.58 -4.06
N ARG A 159 -10.59 -17.74 -4.45
CA ARG A 159 -11.63 -16.74 -4.15
C ARG A 159 -11.79 -16.47 -2.65
N ALA A 160 -11.68 -17.49 -1.82
CA ALA A 160 -11.74 -17.32 -0.36
C ALA A 160 -10.53 -16.55 0.18
N LEU A 161 -9.33 -16.82 -0.35
CA LEU A 161 -8.10 -16.10 0.00
C LEU A 161 -8.14 -14.66 -0.50
N GLU A 162 -8.62 -14.42 -1.73
CA GLU A 162 -8.83 -13.09 -2.29
C GLU A 162 -9.82 -12.28 -1.44
N ASN A 163 -10.98 -12.86 -1.12
CA ASN A 163 -11.96 -12.21 -0.22
C ASN A 163 -11.40 -11.96 1.18
N SER A 164 -10.54 -12.85 1.70
CA SER A 164 -9.88 -12.65 3.00
C SER A 164 -8.87 -11.51 2.90
N LEU A 165 -8.10 -11.45 1.82
CA LEU A 165 -7.12 -10.40 1.57
C LEU A 165 -7.80 -9.04 1.45
N GLU A 166 -8.84 -8.92 0.64
CA GLU A 166 -9.63 -7.69 0.49
C GLU A 166 -10.22 -7.23 1.84
N LYS A 167 -10.76 -8.16 2.65
CA LYS A 167 -11.24 -7.84 4.00
C LYS A 167 -10.13 -7.34 4.91
N THR A 168 -8.94 -7.94 4.86
CA THR A 168 -7.79 -7.45 5.65
C THR A 168 -7.32 -6.09 5.17
N GLN A 169 -7.27 -5.85 3.86
CA GLN A 169 -6.91 -4.55 3.29
C GLN A 169 -7.93 -3.48 3.68
N PHE A 170 -9.24 -3.78 3.65
CA PHE A 170 -10.27 -2.86 4.11
C PHE A 170 -10.09 -2.51 5.59
N LYS A 171 -9.81 -3.50 6.44
CA LYS A 171 -9.52 -3.27 7.87
C LYS A 171 -8.24 -2.45 8.08
N CYS A 172 -7.19 -2.66 7.29
CA CYS A 172 -5.97 -1.85 7.34
C CYS A 172 -6.27 -0.40 6.98
N LYS A 173 -7.00 -0.15 5.89
CA LYS A 173 -7.41 1.21 5.49
C LYS A 173 -8.30 1.87 6.55
N GLU A 174 -9.21 1.13 7.16
CA GLU A 174 -10.04 1.63 8.25
C GLU A 174 -9.19 1.97 9.50
N ALA A 175 -8.22 1.12 9.84
CA ALA A 175 -7.28 1.38 10.93
C ALA A 175 -6.37 2.59 10.64
N GLU A 176 -5.91 2.76 9.41
CA GLU A 176 -5.16 3.95 8.95
C GLU A 176 -6.01 5.21 9.05
N ASN A 177 -7.27 5.16 8.62
CA ASN A 177 -8.20 6.28 8.77
C ASN A 177 -8.45 6.62 10.25
N ILE A 178 -8.63 5.62 11.10
CA ILE A 178 -8.75 5.82 12.55
C ILE A 178 -7.46 6.43 13.12
N MET A 179 -6.28 5.94 12.73
CA MET A 179 -4.99 6.46 13.16
C MET A 179 -4.79 7.91 12.75
N THR A 180 -5.07 8.26 11.50
CA THR A 180 -4.96 9.64 11.00
C THR A 180 -5.93 10.57 11.73
N ASN A 181 -7.15 10.11 12.05
CA ASN A 181 -8.08 10.87 12.88
C ASN A 181 -7.55 11.09 14.31
N TYR A 182 -6.99 10.06 14.95
CA TYR A 182 -6.36 10.24 16.27
C TYR A 182 -5.13 11.14 16.23
N GLN A 183 -4.34 11.10 15.15
CA GLN A 183 -3.22 12.02 14.96
C GLN A 183 -3.69 13.47 14.81
N LYS A 184 -4.77 13.72 14.05
CA LYS A 184 -5.39 15.04 13.94
C LYS A 184 -5.96 15.52 15.28
N LEU A 185 -6.63 14.64 16.02
CA LEU A 185 -7.13 14.97 17.36
C LEU A 185 -5.97 15.30 18.30
N LYS A 186 -4.87 14.54 18.22
CA LYS A 186 -3.66 14.83 19.00
C LYS A 186 -3.05 16.18 18.63
N SER A 187 -2.93 16.52 17.35
CA SER A 187 -2.38 17.82 16.94
C SER A 187 -3.26 18.97 17.41
N GLN A 188 -4.59 18.85 17.29
CA GLN A 188 -5.54 19.82 17.82
C GLN A 188 -5.40 20.00 19.34
N LEU A 189 -5.35 18.90 20.10
CA LEU A 189 -5.14 18.97 21.56
C LEU A 189 -3.78 19.58 21.92
N GLN A 190 -2.74 19.35 21.12
CA GLN A 190 -1.43 19.97 21.32
C GLN A 190 -1.48 21.47 21.03
N GLU A 191 -2.11 21.89 19.94
CA GLU A 191 -2.34 23.31 19.62
C GLU A 191 -3.15 24.01 20.73
N GLU A 192 -4.25 23.40 21.17
CA GLU A 192 -5.05 23.90 22.30
C GLU A 192 -4.21 24.03 23.58
N SER A 193 -3.38 23.01 23.89
CA SER A 193 -2.50 23.05 25.06
C SER A 193 -1.51 24.22 25.04
N LEU A 194 -1.01 24.59 23.87
CA LEU A 194 -0.12 25.74 23.70
C LEU A 194 -0.86 27.06 23.88
N THR A 195 -2.13 27.13 23.46
CA THR A 195 -2.95 28.34 23.62
C THR A 195 -3.40 28.59 25.06
N PHE A 196 -3.63 27.53 25.86
CA PHE A 196 -4.09 27.70 27.24
C PHE A 196 -3.12 28.49 28.11
N GLN A 197 -1.80 28.31 27.91
CA GLN A 197 -0.82 29.08 28.68
C GLN A 197 -0.96 30.59 28.41
N GLY A 198 -1.06 31.00 27.14
CA GLY A 198 -1.26 32.41 26.80
C GLY A 198 -2.58 32.99 27.32
N GLN A 199 -3.65 32.19 27.30
CA GLN A 199 -4.93 32.58 27.90
C GLN A 199 -4.81 32.76 29.43
N LEU A 200 -4.13 31.84 30.12
CA LEU A 200 -3.88 31.93 31.55
C LEU A 200 -3.02 33.15 31.89
N ASP A 201 -1.95 33.39 31.16
CA ASP A 201 -1.08 34.55 31.35
C ASP A 201 -1.85 35.87 31.16
N SER A 202 -2.76 35.92 30.16
CA SER A 202 -3.61 37.09 29.94
C SER A 202 -4.61 37.33 31.07
N LEU A 203 -5.25 36.27 31.58
CA LEU A 203 -6.16 36.34 32.72
C LEU A 203 -5.40 36.72 34.00
N GLU A 204 -4.20 36.20 34.21
CA GLU A 204 -3.35 36.57 35.34
C GLU A 204 -2.97 38.06 35.29
N ALA A 205 -2.60 38.57 34.11
CA ALA A 205 -2.31 39.99 33.91
C ALA A 205 -3.54 40.88 34.19
N GLU A 206 -4.73 40.48 33.75
CA GLU A 206 -5.99 41.18 34.05
C GLU A 206 -6.29 41.18 35.55
N ILE A 207 -6.10 40.04 36.23
CA ILE A 207 -6.29 39.95 37.68
C ILE A 207 -5.32 40.88 38.42
N LEU A 208 -4.05 40.94 38.00
CA LEU A 208 -3.06 41.84 38.60
C LEU A 208 -3.47 43.30 38.41
N LYS A 209 -3.87 43.69 37.20
CA LYS A 209 -4.36 45.03 36.91
C LYS A 209 -5.58 45.39 37.77
N HIS A 210 -6.55 44.50 37.90
CA HIS A 210 -7.72 44.72 38.76
C HIS A 210 -7.37 44.80 40.25
N ARG A 211 -6.35 44.05 40.72
CA ARG A 211 -5.85 44.18 42.09
C ARG A 211 -5.20 45.53 42.33
N GLU A 212 -4.41 46.03 41.37
CA GLU A 212 -3.82 47.37 41.44
C GLU A 212 -4.91 48.46 41.42
N GLU A 213 -5.88 48.36 40.52
CA GLU A 213 -7.04 49.27 40.47
C GLU A 213 -7.81 49.27 41.79
N LEU A 214 -8.08 48.10 42.37
CA LEU A 214 -8.76 47.98 43.65
C LEU A 214 -7.93 48.59 44.79
N HIS A 215 -6.61 48.39 44.78
CA HIS A 215 -5.71 49.00 45.76
C HIS A 215 -5.74 50.53 45.64
N ASN A 216 -5.64 51.07 44.43
CA ASN A 216 -5.72 52.51 44.18
C ASN A 216 -7.06 53.09 44.65
N MET A 217 -8.17 52.40 44.38
CA MET A 217 -9.50 52.80 44.86
C MET A 217 -9.62 52.75 46.39
N GLN A 218 -8.98 51.78 47.05
CA GLN A 218 -8.92 51.73 48.51
C GLN A 218 -8.13 52.90 49.10
N VAL A 219 -6.98 53.24 48.50
CA VAL A 219 -6.18 54.42 48.90
C VAL A 219 -7.00 55.69 48.73
N MET A 220 -7.63 55.89 47.57
CA MET A 220 -8.51 57.03 47.32
C MET A 220 -9.67 57.12 48.32
N ASN A 221 -10.29 55.98 48.65
CA ASN A 221 -11.36 55.95 49.64
C ASN A 221 -10.84 56.31 51.04
N ASN A 222 -9.69 55.77 51.46
CA ASN A 222 -9.06 56.13 52.72
C ASN A 222 -8.74 57.63 52.78
N ASP A 223 -8.20 58.21 51.71
CA ASP A 223 -7.90 59.64 51.63
C ASP A 223 -9.18 60.49 51.70
N ALA A 224 -10.25 60.08 51.01
CA ALA A 224 -11.56 60.72 51.09
C ALA A 224 -12.15 60.63 52.51
N GLN A 225 -11.94 59.51 53.20
CA GLN A 225 -12.42 59.27 54.55
C GLN A 225 -11.66 60.10 55.57
N LEU A 226 -10.33 60.19 55.44
CA LEU A 226 -9.48 61.10 56.22
C LEU A 226 -9.86 62.56 55.98
N SER A 227 -10.08 62.96 54.74
CA SER A 227 -10.52 64.32 54.39
C SER A 227 -11.88 64.67 55.02
N LYS A 228 -12.82 63.71 55.01
CA LYS A 228 -14.12 63.87 55.67
C LYS A 228 -14.01 63.98 57.19
N GLU A 229 -13.14 63.18 57.81
CA GLU A 229 -12.88 63.24 59.25
C GLU A 229 -12.22 64.56 59.64
N ALA A 230 -11.24 65.04 58.85
CA ALA A 230 -10.62 66.35 59.03
C ALA A 230 -11.65 67.48 58.94
N ALA A 231 -12.48 67.49 57.89
CA ALA A 231 -13.54 68.50 57.73
C ALA A 231 -14.57 68.46 58.88
N LYS A 232 -14.92 67.26 59.38
CA LYS A 232 -15.79 67.13 60.56
C LYS A 232 -15.13 67.66 61.83
N ALA A 233 -13.85 67.40 62.03
CA ALA A 233 -13.10 67.90 63.17
C ALA A 233 -12.98 69.43 63.13
N GLU A 234 -12.69 70.01 61.96
CA GLU A 234 -12.69 71.47 61.76
C GLU A 234 -14.06 72.09 62.04
N LEU A 235 -15.14 71.47 61.53
CA LEU A 235 -16.51 71.93 61.82
C LEU A 235 -16.81 71.91 63.32
N GLN A 236 -16.47 70.82 64.02
CA GLN A 236 -16.64 70.74 65.47
C GLN A 236 -15.85 71.82 66.22
N GLN A 237 -14.60 72.06 65.83
CA GLN A 237 -13.79 73.14 66.43
C GLN A 237 -14.42 74.52 66.21
N GLN A 238 -14.93 74.79 65.00
CA GLN A 238 -15.61 76.06 64.71
C GLN A 238 -16.92 76.20 65.50
N GLU A 239 -17.71 75.13 65.61
CA GLU A 239 -18.94 75.12 66.42
C GLU A 239 -18.64 75.37 67.91
N GLU A 240 -17.60 74.75 68.46
CA GLU A 240 -17.16 75.00 69.83
C GLU A 240 -16.69 76.45 70.04
N LEU A 241 -15.93 77.00 69.10
CA LEU A 241 -15.50 78.40 69.15
C LEU A 241 -16.70 79.34 69.10
N LEU A 242 -17.65 79.12 68.20
CA LEU A 242 -18.90 79.89 68.13
C LEU A 242 -19.71 79.77 69.42
N HIS A 243 -19.77 78.58 70.03
CA HIS A 243 -20.44 78.40 71.31
C HIS A 243 -19.74 79.15 72.46
N LYS A 244 -18.40 79.13 72.51
CA LYS A 244 -17.61 79.88 73.48
C LYS A 244 -17.82 81.38 73.31
N GLU A 245 -17.78 81.88 72.07
CA GLU A 245 -18.06 83.28 71.75
C GLU A 245 -19.48 83.69 72.13
N ARG A 246 -20.49 82.87 71.82
CA ARG A 246 -21.89 83.13 72.20
C ARG A 246 -22.03 83.23 73.72
N LYS A 247 -21.44 82.30 74.48
CA LYS A 247 -21.43 82.33 75.95
C LYS A 247 -20.75 83.59 76.48
N GLU A 248 -19.62 83.99 75.88
CA GLU A 248 -18.93 85.20 76.31
C GLU A 248 -19.72 86.47 75.99
N ARG A 249 -20.33 86.56 74.79
CA ARG A 249 -21.26 87.64 74.43
C ARG A 249 -22.44 87.70 75.39
N GLU A 250 -23.04 86.57 75.76
CA GLU A 250 -24.11 86.49 76.75
C GLU A 250 -23.65 86.96 78.14
N ARG A 251 -22.46 86.57 78.60
CA ARG A 251 -21.87 87.07 79.85
C ARG A 251 -21.67 88.57 79.83
N ILE A 252 -21.13 89.10 78.73
CA ILE A 252 -20.94 90.55 78.54
C ILE A 252 -22.30 91.26 78.58
N ILE A 253 -23.29 90.80 77.82
CA ILE A 253 -24.65 91.37 77.81
C ILE A 253 -25.27 91.30 79.21
N ALA A 254 -25.14 90.18 79.92
CA ALA A 254 -25.65 90.04 81.30
C ALA A 254 -24.96 91.01 82.26
N SER A 255 -23.64 91.22 82.12
CA SER A 255 -22.90 92.20 82.91
C SER A 255 -23.36 93.63 82.66
N TYR A 256 -23.65 93.99 81.40
CA TYR A 256 -24.20 95.29 81.04
C TYR A 256 -25.64 95.46 81.53
N ARG A 257 -26.50 94.43 81.39
CA ARG A 257 -27.86 94.44 81.95
C ARG A 257 -27.84 94.66 83.46
N ARG A 258 -26.94 94.01 84.19
CA ARG A 258 -26.75 94.22 85.63
C ARG A 258 -26.35 95.65 85.95
N LYS A 259 -25.36 96.21 85.24
CA LYS A 259 -24.95 97.62 85.41
C LYS A 259 -26.09 98.61 85.10
N VAL A 260 -26.91 98.32 84.09
CA VAL A 260 -28.09 99.13 83.75
C VAL A 260 -29.14 99.05 84.86
N GLU A 261 -29.44 97.86 85.37
CA GLU A 261 -30.40 97.68 86.46
C GLU A 261 -29.89 98.33 87.76
N GLU A 262 -28.61 98.19 88.08
CA GLU A 262 -27.98 98.90 89.20
C GLU A 262 -28.10 100.42 89.07
N ARG A 263 -27.83 100.97 87.87
CA ARG A 263 -28.02 102.40 87.60
C ARG A 263 -29.50 102.80 87.67
N LYS A 264 -30.43 101.96 87.23
CA LYS A 264 -31.86 102.20 87.35
C LYS A 264 -32.29 102.22 88.81
N VAL A 265 -31.85 101.26 89.63
CA VAL A 265 -32.11 101.24 91.08
C VAL A 265 -31.47 102.46 91.77
N GLN A 266 -30.26 102.87 91.36
CA GLN A 266 -29.63 104.10 91.85
C GLN A 266 -30.39 105.35 91.40
N ALA A 267 -30.85 105.41 90.15
CA ALA A 267 -31.68 106.49 89.62
C ALA A 267 -33.04 106.54 90.32
N GLU A 268 -33.69 105.41 90.61
CA GLU A 268 -34.91 105.34 91.42
C GLU A 268 -34.65 105.80 92.87
N LYS A 269 -33.50 105.45 93.46
CA LYS A 269 -33.08 105.96 94.77
C LYS A 269 -32.80 107.47 94.74
N LEU A 270 -32.17 107.95 93.67
CA LEU A 270 -31.88 109.35 93.44
C LEU A 270 -33.12 110.14 93.07
N ASP A 271 -34.12 109.57 92.41
CA ASP A 271 -35.41 110.20 92.11
C ASP A 271 -36.25 110.29 93.39
N LYS A 272 -36.22 109.24 94.22
CA LYS A 272 -36.72 109.27 95.61
C LYS A 272 -35.98 110.28 96.51
N ARG A 273 -34.74 110.66 96.18
CA ARG A 273 -33.92 111.65 96.91
C ARG A 273 -33.99 113.05 96.30
N ALA A 274 -34.16 113.18 94.99
CA ALA A 274 -34.31 114.41 94.23
C ALA A 274 -35.71 115.00 94.42
N GLN A 275 -36.73 114.17 94.68
CA GLN A 275 -38.00 114.63 95.27
C GLN A 275 -37.83 115.23 96.68
N ARG A 276 -36.66 115.12 97.33
CA ARG A 276 -36.35 115.69 98.66
C ARG A 276 -35.18 116.68 98.69
N THR A 277 -34.58 117.05 97.57
CA THR A 277 -33.42 117.96 97.58
C THR A 277 -33.39 118.84 96.34
N THR A 278 -34.40 119.70 96.25
CA THR A 278 -34.29 121.02 95.61
C THR A 278 -33.42 121.91 96.49
N MET A 279 -32.33 122.47 95.94
CA MET A 279 -31.72 123.79 96.24
C MET A 279 -30.19 123.78 95.96
N GLN A 280 -29.80 124.28 94.77
CA GLN A 280 -28.92 125.47 94.54
C GLN A 280 -27.44 125.45 95.06
N PRO A 281 -26.53 126.29 94.51
CA PRO A 281 -25.27 125.86 93.86
C PRO A 281 -24.04 126.69 94.32
N ASP A 282 -23.06 126.91 93.42
CA ASP A 282 -21.96 127.90 93.44
C ASP A 282 -20.70 127.54 94.28
N GLU A 283 -19.46 127.96 93.97
CA GLU A 283 -18.94 128.97 93.03
C GLU A 283 -17.41 128.76 92.78
N LEU A 284 -16.97 129.33 91.66
CA LEU A 284 -15.65 129.79 91.15
C LEU A 284 -14.46 129.97 92.13
N SER A 285 -13.22 129.85 91.64
CA SER A 285 -12.21 130.95 91.59
C SER A 285 -10.80 130.49 91.14
N SER A 286 -10.07 131.46 90.59
CA SER A 286 -8.86 131.50 89.76
C SER A 286 -7.50 131.61 90.51
N GLU A 287 -6.42 131.26 89.78
CA GLU A 287 -4.99 131.75 89.74
C GLU A 287 -4.50 132.94 90.63
N PRO A 288 -3.19 133.34 90.68
CA PRO A 288 -1.87 132.70 90.43
C PRO A 288 -0.74 133.15 91.44
N GLN A 289 0.53 132.69 91.30
CA GLN A 289 1.79 133.52 91.26
C GLN A 289 3.12 132.80 91.66
N ARG A 290 4.12 132.96 90.75
CA ARG A 290 5.58 133.26 90.90
C ARG A 290 6.54 132.33 91.66
N SER A 291 7.63 131.90 90.98
CA SER A 291 8.98 132.53 91.01
C SER A 291 10.04 131.67 90.27
N SER A 292 11.19 132.28 89.96
CA SER A 292 12.31 131.92 89.05
C SER A 292 13.64 132.22 89.82
N PRO A 293 14.92 131.95 89.41
CA PRO A 293 15.59 131.08 88.39
C PRO A 293 16.94 130.37 88.85
N ARG A 294 17.66 129.73 87.89
CA ARG A 294 19.12 129.36 87.77
C ARG A 294 19.57 128.01 88.40
N VAL A 295 20.36 127.10 87.79
CA VAL A 295 21.61 127.13 86.95
C VAL A 295 21.69 125.83 86.09
N ALA A 296 21.58 125.85 84.75
CA ALA A 296 22.64 125.73 83.71
C ALA A 296 23.75 124.66 83.89
N GLY A 297 23.72 123.58 83.08
CA GLY A 297 24.91 122.74 82.84
C GLY A 297 24.74 121.48 81.99
N GLU A 298 23.76 120.62 82.28
CA GLU A 298 23.69 119.26 81.67
C GLU A 298 22.42 118.97 80.85
N GLU A 299 21.53 119.96 80.69
CA GLU A 299 20.19 119.71 80.16
C GLU A 299 20.07 119.69 78.63
N GLU A 300 21.03 120.10 77.80
CA GLU A 300 20.79 120.17 76.35
C GLU A 300 20.57 118.80 75.66
N LYS A 301 21.23 117.73 76.13
CA LYS A 301 20.98 116.37 75.62
C LYS A 301 19.69 115.77 76.18
N ALA A 302 19.35 116.09 77.43
CA ALA A 302 18.09 115.69 78.06
C ALA A 302 16.90 116.44 77.44
N ILE A 303 17.06 117.72 77.09
CA ILE A 303 16.04 118.54 76.43
C ILE A 303 15.86 118.11 74.98
N SER A 304 16.94 117.83 74.23
CA SER A 304 16.81 117.34 72.84
C SER A 304 16.14 115.96 72.77
N THR A 305 16.51 115.05 73.67
CA THR A 305 15.83 113.75 73.76
C THR A 305 14.39 113.92 74.24
N PHE A 306 14.12 114.74 75.25
CA PHE A 306 12.77 115.02 75.76
C PHE A 306 11.87 115.74 74.74
N GLU A 307 12.41 116.61 73.89
CA GLU A 307 11.69 117.23 72.78
C GLU A 307 11.36 116.22 71.67
N ALA A 308 12.30 115.34 71.32
CA ALA A 308 12.03 114.23 70.41
C ALA A 308 10.95 113.29 70.96
N PHE A 309 10.99 113.00 72.27
CA PHE A 309 9.99 112.19 72.95
C PHE A 309 8.62 112.88 73.03
N ARG A 310 8.57 114.21 73.22
CA ARG A 310 7.33 114.98 73.18
C ARG A 310 6.69 114.95 71.79
N ARG A 311 7.49 115.09 70.73
CA ARG A 311 7.02 114.98 69.34
C ARG A 311 6.49 113.57 69.04
N ILE A 312 7.16 112.52 69.52
CA ILE A 312 6.68 111.14 69.39
C ILE A 312 5.36 110.95 70.15
N LYS A 313 5.26 111.48 71.38
CA LYS A 313 4.05 111.43 72.21
C LYS A 313 2.87 112.13 71.56
N GLU A 314 3.11 113.29 70.94
CA GLU A 314 2.10 114.05 70.19
C GLU A 314 1.69 113.33 68.89
N ALA A 315 2.63 112.72 68.16
CA ALA A 315 2.37 111.99 66.93
C ALA A 315 1.68 110.64 67.13
N THR A 316 1.97 109.93 68.22
CA THR A 316 1.32 108.65 68.58
C THR A 316 0.09 108.81 69.47
N ARG A 317 -0.13 110.00 70.07
CA ARG A 317 -1.23 110.33 70.99
C ARG A 317 -1.37 109.38 72.19
N VAL A 318 -0.27 108.82 72.67
CA VAL A 318 -0.24 107.90 73.81
C VAL A 318 0.19 108.66 75.07
N THR A 319 -0.49 108.45 76.21
CA THR A 319 -0.23 109.21 77.45
C THR A 319 0.96 108.69 78.26
N ASP A 320 1.28 107.40 78.12
CA ASP A 320 2.30 106.68 78.89
C ASP A 320 3.49 106.22 78.02
N ILE A 321 4.71 106.32 78.57
CA ILE A 321 5.98 106.05 77.88
C ILE A 321 6.16 104.54 77.66
N GLN A 322 5.67 103.72 78.59
CA GLN A 322 5.77 102.27 78.52
C GLN A 322 4.93 101.70 77.36
N GLU A 323 3.73 102.24 77.13
CA GLU A 323 2.85 101.83 76.04
C GLU A 323 3.44 102.16 74.64
N ILE A 324 4.21 103.26 74.53
CA ILE A 324 4.94 103.58 73.31
C ILE A 324 6.01 102.50 73.04
N ALA A 325 6.79 102.13 74.06
CA ALA A 325 7.82 101.10 73.93
C ALA A 325 7.23 99.73 73.53
N GLU A 326 6.13 99.32 74.14
CA GLU A 326 5.43 98.06 73.83
C GLU A 326 4.88 98.05 72.39
N ARG A 327 4.30 99.16 71.92
CA ARG A 327 3.86 99.27 70.52
C ARG A 327 5.03 99.21 69.54
N PHE A 328 6.15 99.86 69.82
CA PHE A 328 7.34 99.78 68.97
C PHE A 328 7.93 98.36 68.95
N ILE A 329 7.94 97.64 70.07
CA ILE A 329 8.38 96.25 70.12
C ILE A 329 7.44 95.36 69.29
N SER A 330 6.13 95.46 69.49
CA SER A 330 5.15 94.69 68.70
C SER A 330 5.19 95.03 67.20
N GLN A 331 5.42 96.29 66.85
CA GLN A 331 5.57 96.74 65.46
C GLN A 331 6.88 96.22 64.85
N LYS A 332 7.96 96.16 65.63
CA LYS A 332 9.22 95.55 65.21
C LYS A 332 9.07 94.03 65.02
N ASP A 333 8.39 93.35 65.94
CA ASP A 333 8.18 91.90 65.86
C ASP A 333 7.28 91.53 64.67
N THR A 334 6.21 92.29 64.44
CA THR A 334 5.37 92.13 63.23
C THR A 334 6.14 92.43 61.95
N HIS A 335 6.99 93.45 61.93
CA HIS A 335 7.86 93.72 60.78
C HIS A 335 8.84 92.58 60.51
N GLN A 336 9.51 92.06 61.55
CA GLN A 336 10.40 90.91 61.43
C GLN A 336 9.67 89.64 60.97
N HIS A 337 8.43 89.43 61.42
CA HIS A 337 7.61 88.32 60.96
C HIS A 337 7.22 88.46 59.48
N LEU A 338 6.83 89.67 59.04
CA LEU A 338 6.54 89.95 57.63
C LEU A 338 7.77 89.81 56.74
N GLU A 339 8.96 90.20 57.21
CA GLU A 339 10.21 89.97 56.48
C GLU A 339 10.52 88.48 56.34
N LYS A 340 10.36 87.69 57.42
CA LYS A 340 10.51 86.23 57.34
C LYS A 340 9.54 85.62 56.34
N LEU A 341 8.27 86.03 56.39
CA LEU A 341 7.25 85.54 55.47
C LEU A 341 7.54 85.95 54.01
N ARG A 342 8.08 87.15 53.79
CA ARG A 342 8.57 87.60 52.47
C ARG A 342 9.69 86.69 51.98
N ASP A 343 10.68 86.43 52.82
CA ASP A 343 11.85 85.63 52.46
C ASP A 343 11.47 84.15 52.22
N GLU A 344 10.50 83.62 52.98
CA GLU A 344 9.93 82.28 52.77
C GLU A 344 9.17 82.20 51.45
N ASN A 345 8.28 83.16 51.17
CA ASN A 345 7.57 83.23 49.88
C ASN A 345 8.53 83.39 48.70
N GLU A 346 9.61 84.17 48.86
CA GLU A 346 10.61 84.35 47.79
C GLU A 346 11.37 83.05 47.50
N LYS A 347 11.71 82.28 48.54
CA LYS A 347 12.31 80.94 48.38
C LYS A 347 11.35 79.96 47.72
N GLU A 348 10.10 79.90 48.15
CA GLU A 348 9.08 79.04 47.53
C GLU A 348 8.86 79.40 46.06
N LEU A 349 8.84 80.70 45.75
CA LEU A 349 8.69 81.18 44.38
C LEU A 349 9.91 80.84 43.50
N GLN A 350 11.12 80.85 44.06
CA GLN A 350 12.32 80.37 43.36
C GLN A 350 12.24 78.85 43.10
N GLN A 351 11.89 78.06 44.11
CA GLN A 351 11.71 76.61 43.96
C GLN A 351 10.64 76.26 42.91
N LEU A 352 9.50 76.96 42.92
CA LEU A 352 8.45 76.77 41.92
C LEU A 352 8.89 77.15 40.51
N LYS A 353 9.75 78.18 40.37
CA LYS A 353 10.34 78.55 39.07
C LYS A 353 11.29 77.48 38.57
N GLU A 354 12.17 76.97 39.43
CA GLU A 354 13.10 75.88 39.09
C GLU A 354 12.35 74.61 38.70
N GLN A 355 11.32 74.23 39.46
CA GLN A 355 10.44 73.11 39.13
C GLN A 355 9.73 73.30 37.80
N LYS A 356 9.22 74.51 37.53
CA LYS A 356 8.59 74.84 36.25
C LYS A 356 9.57 74.71 35.09
N GLU A 357 10.80 75.19 35.24
CA GLU A 357 11.84 75.08 34.21
C GLU A 357 12.23 73.62 33.96
N LEU A 358 12.43 72.83 35.01
CA LEU A 358 12.71 71.40 34.90
C LEU A 358 11.58 70.65 34.18
N LEU A 359 10.33 70.91 34.56
CA LEU A 359 9.17 70.27 33.94
C LEU A 359 9.02 70.69 32.47
N ASN A 360 9.35 71.94 32.15
CA ASN A 360 9.33 72.44 30.78
C ASN A 360 10.44 71.80 29.92
N GLN A 361 11.63 71.55 30.48
CA GLN A 361 12.69 70.80 29.81
C GLN A 361 12.26 69.35 29.54
N GLN A 362 11.70 68.66 30.54
CA GLN A 362 11.17 67.30 30.37
C GLN A 362 10.07 67.23 29.32
N PHE A 363 9.20 68.24 29.25
CA PHE A 363 8.17 68.34 28.23
C PHE A 363 8.76 68.52 26.82
N LEU A 364 9.75 69.40 26.65
CA LEU A 364 10.42 69.59 25.37
C LEU A 364 11.13 68.30 24.94
N ASP A 365 11.83 67.63 25.85
CA ASP A 365 12.47 66.35 25.58
C ASP A 365 11.44 65.29 25.17
N MET A 366 10.31 65.16 25.86
CA MET A 366 9.25 64.24 25.44
C MET A 366 8.68 64.60 24.07
N LYS A 367 8.44 65.90 23.81
CA LYS A 367 7.83 66.36 22.56
C LYS A 367 8.73 66.06 21.36
N TYR A 368 10.01 66.41 21.45
CA TYR A 368 10.94 66.28 20.32
C TYR A 368 11.59 64.89 20.23
N SER A 369 11.88 64.23 21.35
CA SER A 369 12.43 62.86 21.33
C SER A 369 11.37 61.80 21.06
N GLY A 370 10.12 62.02 21.47
CA GLY A 370 9.01 61.12 21.18
C GLY A 370 8.69 61.07 19.69
N GLU A 371 8.63 62.23 19.03
CA GLU A 371 8.35 62.31 17.59
C GLU A 371 9.49 61.72 16.74
N ALA A 372 10.75 61.94 17.14
CA ALA A 372 11.91 61.33 16.48
C ALA A 372 11.94 59.80 16.63
N LYS A 373 11.59 59.28 17.81
CA LYS A 373 11.50 57.82 18.04
C LYS A 373 10.36 57.20 17.24
N LEU A 374 9.17 57.81 17.24
CA LEU A 374 8.04 57.33 16.45
C LEU A 374 8.35 57.31 14.95
N SER A 375 9.02 58.34 14.43
CA SER A 375 9.45 58.36 13.03
C SER A 375 10.49 57.28 12.72
N SER A 376 11.43 57.02 13.64
CA SER A 376 12.43 55.96 13.49
C SER A 376 11.79 54.56 13.55
N ASP A 377 10.86 54.36 14.48
CA ASP A 377 10.13 53.10 14.63
C ASP A 377 9.25 52.83 13.41
N GLN A 378 8.61 53.87 12.85
CA GLN A 378 7.82 53.76 11.64
C GLN A 378 8.69 53.40 10.42
N GLN A 379 9.88 53.98 10.27
CA GLN A 379 10.83 53.58 9.23
C GLN A 379 11.29 52.13 9.39
N MET A 380 11.60 51.70 10.62
CA MET A 380 11.98 50.30 10.90
C MET A 380 10.86 49.31 10.58
N LEU A 381 9.60 49.70 10.83
CA LEU A 381 8.43 48.90 10.46
C LEU A 381 8.27 48.82 8.95
N GLU A 382 8.38 49.95 8.23
CA GLU A 382 8.32 49.97 6.76
C GLU A 382 9.44 49.12 6.13
N GLU A 383 10.66 49.18 6.67
CA GLU A 383 11.77 48.32 6.23
C GLU A 383 11.49 46.84 6.52
N GLY A 384 10.91 46.52 7.69
CA GLY A 384 10.47 45.18 8.04
C GLY A 384 9.39 44.63 7.11
N GLU A 385 8.39 45.45 6.78
CA GLU A 385 7.34 45.11 5.83
C GLU A 385 7.89 44.88 4.42
N GLN A 386 8.81 45.72 3.95
CA GLN A 386 9.48 45.55 2.66
C GLN A 386 10.31 44.26 2.62
N GLN A 387 11.05 43.94 3.70
CA GLN A 387 11.81 42.70 3.79
C GLN A 387 10.88 41.48 3.81
N LEU A 388 9.78 41.55 4.56
CA LEU A 388 8.78 40.48 4.58
C LEU A 388 8.17 40.27 3.19
N GLN A 389 7.78 41.34 2.51
CA GLN A 389 7.24 41.28 1.16
C GLN A 389 8.25 40.70 0.17
N ALA A 390 9.52 41.09 0.26
CA ALA A 390 10.58 40.54 -0.58
C ALA A 390 10.81 39.04 -0.32
N GLN A 391 10.74 38.59 0.94
CA GLN A 391 10.85 37.16 1.25
C GLN A 391 9.62 36.38 0.79
N GLN A 392 8.42 36.95 0.93
CA GLN A 392 7.18 36.35 0.43
C GLN A 392 7.26 36.12 -1.09
N GLN A 393 7.68 37.14 -1.85
CA GLN A 393 7.89 37.01 -3.30
C GLN A 393 8.94 35.95 -3.66
N ARG A 394 9.98 35.78 -2.84
CA ARG A 394 10.98 34.71 -3.05
C ARG A 394 10.42 33.32 -2.76
N CYS A 395 9.58 33.19 -1.74
CA CYS A 395 8.86 31.95 -1.45
C CYS A 395 7.90 31.61 -2.60
N ASP A 396 7.06 32.56 -3.03
CA ASP A 396 6.11 32.37 -4.12
C ASP A 396 6.83 31.97 -5.42
N ALA A 397 7.93 32.65 -5.77
CA ALA A 397 8.75 32.27 -6.94
C ALA A 397 9.42 30.89 -6.78
N GLY A 398 9.75 30.49 -5.55
CA GLY A 398 10.26 29.16 -5.22
C GLY A 398 9.18 28.08 -5.40
N GLU A 399 7.96 28.35 -4.95
CA GLU A 399 6.80 27.47 -5.11
C GLU A 399 6.44 27.30 -6.58
N GLU A 400 6.37 28.38 -7.36
CA GLU A 400 6.13 28.32 -8.81
C GLU A 400 7.20 27.47 -9.52
N ARG A 401 8.47 27.63 -9.13
CA ARG A 401 9.57 26.84 -9.68
C ARG A 401 9.46 25.37 -9.30
N LEU A 402 9.07 25.07 -8.06
CA LEU A 402 8.85 23.70 -7.60
C LEU A 402 7.68 23.06 -8.34
N ASP A 403 6.56 23.76 -8.48
CA ASP A 403 5.40 23.32 -9.26
C ASP A 403 5.76 23.02 -10.72
N TRP A 404 6.57 23.89 -11.34
CA TRP A 404 7.08 23.66 -12.69
C TRP A 404 7.98 22.43 -12.76
N LEU A 405 8.89 22.23 -11.79
CA LEU A 405 9.76 21.06 -11.73
C LEU A 405 8.96 19.78 -11.53
N VAL A 406 7.96 19.76 -10.64
CA VAL A 406 7.10 18.60 -10.39
C VAL A 406 6.30 18.24 -11.64
N LYS A 407 5.72 19.22 -12.34
CA LYS A 407 5.02 18.98 -13.62
C LYS A 407 5.97 18.40 -14.66
N THR A 408 7.17 18.97 -14.78
CA THR A 408 8.18 18.50 -15.74
C THR A 408 8.64 17.09 -15.40
N LEU A 409 8.93 16.79 -14.14
CA LEU A 409 9.32 15.46 -13.67
C LEU A 409 8.19 14.44 -13.87
N GLY A 410 6.93 14.82 -13.65
CA GLY A 410 5.77 13.99 -13.96
C GLY A 410 5.67 13.65 -15.46
N THR A 411 5.94 14.61 -16.35
CA THR A 411 5.98 14.34 -17.81
C THR A 411 7.15 13.45 -18.20
N ILE A 412 8.32 13.62 -17.59
CA ILE A 412 9.49 12.76 -17.82
C ILE A 412 9.20 11.34 -17.35
N ARG A 413 8.67 11.17 -16.14
CA ARG A 413 8.29 9.87 -15.58
C ARG A 413 7.32 9.13 -16.51
N ALA A 414 6.23 9.77 -16.92
CA ALA A 414 5.28 9.17 -17.86
C ALA A 414 5.95 8.82 -19.20
N GLY A 415 6.86 9.67 -19.70
CA GLY A 415 7.64 9.42 -20.92
C GLY A 415 8.57 8.19 -20.80
N VAL A 416 9.26 8.05 -19.66
CA VAL A 416 10.14 6.91 -19.37
C VAL A 416 9.34 5.62 -19.19
N GLU A 417 8.20 5.67 -18.48
CA GLU A 417 7.26 4.54 -18.35
C GLU A 417 6.76 4.08 -19.73
N HIS A 418 6.32 5.02 -20.58
CA HIS A 418 5.90 4.69 -21.95
C HIS A 418 7.03 4.13 -22.82
N LEU A 419 8.27 4.58 -22.63
CA LEU A 419 9.43 4.05 -23.33
C LEU A 419 9.73 2.62 -22.86
N ALA A 420 9.70 2.38 -21.55
CA ALA A 420 9.90 1.07 -20.97
C ALA A 420 8.84 0.06 -21.44
N ASP A 421 7.57 0.46 -21.48
CA ASP A 421 6.46 -0.34 -22.00
C ASP A 421 6.72 -0.76 -23.47
N LYS A 422 7.23 0.15 -24.30
CA LYS A 422 7.56 -0.17 -25.70
C LYS A 422 8.76 -1.11 -25.83
N LEU A 423 9.72 -1.02 -24.92
CA LEU A 423 10.94 -1.85 -24.90
C LEU A 423 10.76 -3.15 -24.10
N GLN A 424 9.57 -3.45 -23.58
CA GLN A 424 9.30 -4.65 -22.76
C GLN A 424 9.65 -5.97 -23.47
N HIS A 425 9.62 -5.98 -24.81
CA HIS A 425 9.84 -7.17 -25.63
C HIS A 425 11.33 -7.47 -25.85
N ILE A 426 12.22 -6.55 -25.48
CA ILE A 426 13.67 -6.73 -25.55
C ILE A 426 14.13 -7.26 -24.20
N THR A 427 14.52 -8.53 -24.18
CA THR A 427 15.02 -9.22 -22.98
C THR A 427 16.49 -8.87 -22.76
N LEU A 428 16.80 -8.34 -21.58
CA LEU A 428 18.17 -8.19 -21.10
C LEU A 428 18.58 -9.47 -20.36
N ASP A 429 19.83 -9.90 -20.49
CA ASP A 429 20.34 -11.09 -19.79
C ASP A 429 20.49 -10.89 -18.28
N ASP A 430 20.61 -9.63 -17.84
CA ASP A 430 20.59 -9.22 -16.43
C ASP A 430 19.25 -8.52 -16.14
N ASP A 431 18.22 -9.29 -15.77
CA ASP A 431 17.02 -8.75 -15.13
C ASP A 431 17.42 -8.23 -13.74
N ILE A 432 17.96 -7.02 -13.68
CA ILE A 432 18.09 -6.26 -12.44
C ILE A 432 16.66 -5.90 -12.02
N THR A 433 16.02 -6.82 -11.30
CA THR A 433 14.76 -6.53 -10.62
C THR A 433 15.01 -5.38 -9.67
N ALA A 434 14.57 -4.19 -10.02
CA ALA A 434 14.70 -3.00 -9.19
C ALA A 434 14.11 -3.31 -7.80
N GLU A 435 14.96 -3.38 -6.78
CA GLU A 435 14.56 -3.51 -5.37
C GLU A 435 13.91 -2.22 -4.82
N VAL A 436 13.75 -1.21 -5.68
CA VAL A 436 13.31 0.13 -5.31
C VAL A 436 11.80 0.26 -5.48
N SER A 437 11.16 0.95 -4.54
CA SER A 437 9.71 1.12 -4.57
C SER A 437 9.24 1.87 -5.83
N PRO A 438 8.11 1.43 -6.44
CA PRO A 438 7.60 2.01 -7.69
C PRO A 438 7.16 3.48 -7.58
N ASP A 439 7.06 4.01 -6.35
CA ASP A 439 6.71 5.40 -6.09
C ASP A 439 7.92 6.31 -5.86
N SER A 440 9.14 5.78 -5.84
CA SER A 440 10.36 6.57 -5.65
C SER A 440 10.86 7.21 -6.95
N ASP A 441 11.49 8.39 -6.85
CA ASP A 441 12.16 9.03 -7.98
C ASP A 441 13.37 8.21 -8.47
N GLU A 442 13.98 7.42 -7.58
CA GLU A 442 15.07 6.48 -7.90
C GLU A 442 14.61 5.37 -8.85
N PHE A 443 13.35 4.94 -8.78
CA PHE A 443 12.78 3.97 -9.72
C PHE A 443 12.73 4.52 -11.16
N VAL A 444 12.48 5.81 -11.34
CA VAL A 444 12.47 6.43 -12.69
C VAL A 444 13.87 6.46 -13.29
N LEU A 445 14.90 6.71 -12.47
CA LEU A 445 16.28 6.68 -12.93
C LEU A 445 16.70 5.27 -13.33
N GLU A 446 16.34 4.26 -12.52
CA GLU A 446 16.61 2.86 -12.84
C GLU A 446 15.84 2.38 -14.08
N LEU A 447 14.60 2.83 -14.25
CA LEU A 447 13.83 2.54 -15.47
C LEU A 447 14.48 3.18 -16.70
N MET A 448 15.06 4.37 -16.54
CA MET A 448 15.76 5.08 -17.60
C MET A 448 17.08 4.38 -17.98
N THR A 449 17.87 3.88 -17.02
CA THR A 449 19.09 3.10 -17.29
C THR A 449 18.76 1.78 -17.98
N GLN A 450 17.68 1.11 -17.57
CA GLN A 450 17.20 -0.10 -18.25
C GLN A 450 16.76 0.20 -19.70
N CYS A 451 16.04 1.30 -19.92
CA CYS A 451 15.67 1.73 -21.26
C CYS A 451 16.92 2.03 -22.12
N GLU A 452 17.94 2.68 -21.55
CA GLU A 452 19.20 2.96 -22.24
C GLU A 452 19.89 1.68 -22.70
N LEU A 453 20.05 0.69 -21.81
CA LEU A 453 20.68 -0.60 -22.14
C LEU A 453 19.90 -1.35 -23.23
N LYS A 454 18.56 -1.37 -23.15
CA LYS A 454 17.70 -1.98 -24.19
C LYS A 454 17.82 -1.27 -25.52
N LEU A 455 17.91 0.07 -25.52
CA LEU A 455 18.10 0.85 -26.73
C LEU A 455 19.50 0.66 -27.34
N GLN A 456 20.53 0.51 -26.51
CA GLN A 456 21.89 0.18 -26.97
C GLN A 456 21.93 -1.20 -27.65
N LEU A 457 21.30 -2.21 -27.05
CA LEU A 457 21.18 -3.54 -27.65
C LEU A 457 20.40 -3.51 -28.97
N LEU A 458 19.28 -2.79 -29.02
CA LEU A 458 18.53 -2.58 -30.26
C LEU A 458 19.38 -1.85 -31.32
N HIS A 459 20.18 -0.87 -30.90
CA HIS A 459 21.07 -0.14 -31.80
C HIS A 459 22.14 -1.06 -32.39
N GLU A 460 22.78 -1.91 -31.59
CA GLU A 460 23.75 -2.90 -32.04
C GLU A 460 23.12 -3.92 -33.00
N GLU A 461 21.91 -4.41 -32.71
CA GLU A 461 21.18 -5.34 -33.58
C GLU A 461 20.80 -4.72 -34.94
N LEU A 462 20.54 -3.42 -34.97
CA LEU A 462 20.20 -2.68 -36.19
C LEU A 462 21.43 -2.14 -36.91
N GLN A 463 22.59 -2.11 -36.25
CA GLN A 463 23.83 -1.59 -36.81
C GLN A 463 24.27 -2.45 -38.00
N GLY A 464 24.41 -1.82 -39.18
CA GLY A 464 24.79 -2.50 -40.41
C GLY A 464 23.65 -3.11 -41.22
N LYS A 465 22.38 -3.00 -40.77
CA LYS A 465 21.20 -3.38 -41.55
C LYS A 465 20.61 -2.15 -42.26
N ASP A 466 20.04 -2.36 -43.46
CA ASP A 466 19.33 -1.29 -44.17
C ASP A 466 17.95 -1.05 -43.53
N LEU A 467 17.86 0.05 -42.77
CA LEU A 467 16.65 0.45 -42.06
C LEU A 467 15.46 0.66 -43.01
N ALA A 468 15.70 1.13 -44.23
CA ALA A 468 14.62 1.37 -45.20
C ALA A 468 14.01 0.05 -45.69
N ALA A 469 14.83 -0.99 -45.85
CA ALA A 469 14.37 -2.33 -46.20
C ALA A 469 13.62 -3.00 -45.04
N ILE A 470 14.09 -2.84 -43.80
CA ILE A 470 13.41 -3.38 -42.61
C ILE A 470 12.05 -2.70 -42.39
N MET A 471 11.99 -1.37 -42.47
CA MET A 471 10.72 -0.64 -42.34
C MET A 471 9.72 -1.07 -43.41
N LYS A 472 10.16 -1.30 -44.65
CA LYS A 472 9.30 -1.78 -45.73
C LYS A 472 8.79 -3.21 -45.47
N MET A 473 9.65 -4.10 -44.95
CA MET A 473 9.24 -5.46 -44.53
C MET A 473 8.21 -5.41 -43.41
N MET A 474 8.38 -4.54 -42.42
CA MET A 474 7.42 -4.34 -41.33
C MET A 474 6.09 -3.75 -41.85
N GLU A 475 6.13 -2.78 -42.77
CA GLU A 475 4.92 -2.24 -43.41
C GLU A 475 4.17 -3.31 -44.21
N GLU A 476 4.89 -4.18 -44.92
CA GLU A 476 4.32 -5.32 -45.64
C GLU A 476 3.69 -6.32 -44.66
N GLU A 477 4.38 -6.69 -43.57
CA GLU A 477 3.83 -7.57 -42.51
C GLU A 477 2.60 -6.97 -41.81
N GLU A 478 2.64 -5.68 -41.44
CA GLU A 478 1.48 -4.98 -40.88
C GLU A 478 0.32 -4.93 -41.88
N PHE A 479 0.61 -4.75 -43.17
CA PHE A 479 -0.38 -4.79 -44.24
C PHE A 479 -1.01 -6.18 -44.36
N TYR A 480 -0.21 -7.25 -44.29
CA TYR A 480 -0.70 -8.63 -44.28
C TYR A 480 -1.55 -8.93 -43.04
N VAL A 481 -1.14 -8.50 -41.84
CA VAL A 481 -1.90 -8.66 -40.60
C VAL A 481 -3.22 -7.90 -40.65
N ARG A 482 -3.23 -6.66 -41.20
CA ARG A 482 -4.47 -5.88 -41.40
C ARG A 482 -5.39 -6.52 -42.44
N ILE A 483 -4.85 -7.18 -43.47
CA ILE A 483 -5.64 -7.91 -44.46
C ILE A 483 -6.18 -9.23 -43.87
N GLU A 484 -5.36 -10.01 -43.18
CA GLU A 484 -5.76 -11.26 -42.50
C GLU A 484 -6.81 -11.01 -41.42
N GLY A 485 -6.73 -9.89 -40.68
CA GLY A 485 -7.76 -9.47 -39.73
C GLY A 485 -9.07 -8.98 -40.36
N LYS A 486 -9.08 -8.63 -41.65
CA LYS A 486 -10.27 -8.16 -42.40
C LYS A 486 -10.82 -9.20 -43.38
N LEU A 487 -10.25 -10.40 -43.44
CA LEU A 487 -10.69 -11.47 -44.33
C LEU A 487 -11.93 -12.21 -43.77
N PRO A 488 -13.03 -12.35 -44.54
CA PRO A 488 -14.22 -13.07 -44.10
C PRO A 488 -13.94 -14.55 -43.81
N ALA A 489 -14.55 -15.09 -42.76
CA ALA A 489 -14.30 -16.44 -42.23
C ALA A 489 -14.56 -17.62 -43.22
N TYR A 490 -15.16 -17.37 -44.37
CA TYR A 490 -15.49 -18.38 -45.39
C TYR A 490 -14.49 -18.47 -46.55
N ASN A 491 -13.38 -17.74 -46.51
CA ASN A 491 -12.37 -17.84 -47.56
C ASN A 491 -11.56 -19.14 -47.46
N THR A 492 -11.75 -20.01 -48.45
CA THR A 492 -10.97 -21.24 -48.62
C THR A 492 -9.62 -20.89 -49.26
N ARG A 493 -8.54 -21.02 -48.47
CA ARG A 493 -7.16 -20.79 -48.90
C ARG A 493 -6.77 -21.88 -49.91
N VAL A 494 -6.84 -21.57 -51.21
CA VAL A 494 -6.39 -22.48 -52.29
C VAL A 494 -4.88 -22.65 -52.16
N LYS A 495 -4.43 -23.86 -51.83
CA LYS A 495 -3.00 -24.20 -51.80
C LYS A 495 -2.52 -24.39 -53.23
N LEU A 496 -1.72 -23.45 -53.73
CA LEU A 496 -0.96 -23.65 -54.95
C LEU A 496 0.16 -24.67 -54.69
N PRO A 497 0.50 -25.53 -55.66
CA PRO A 497 1.63 -26.45 -55.55
C PRO A 497 2.91 -25.67 -55.23
N LYS A 498 3.67 -26.14 -54.26
CA LYS A 498 4.98 -25.57 -53.94
C LYS A 498 5.93 -25.97 -55.08
N ASP A 499 6.52 -24.99 -55.76
CA ASP A 499 7.68 -25.24 -56.61
C ASP A 499 8.80 -25.81 -55.74
N GLU A 500 9.13 -27.08 -55.93
CA GLU A 500 10.40 -27.64 -55.50
C GLU A 500 11.51 -26.87 -56.23
N ARG A 501 12.29 -26.10 -55.48
CA ARG A 501 13.56 -25.57 -55.97
C ARG A 501 14.46 -26.77 -56.24
N LEU A 502 14.59 -27.13 -57.52
CA LEU A 502 15.59 -28.09 -57.99
C LEU A 502 16.99 -27.48 -57.81
N ASP A 503 17.81 -28.15 -57.01
CA ASP A 503 19.24 -27.92 -56.87
C ASP A 503 19.92 -28.18 -58.23
N LEU A 504 20.50 -27.13 -58.82
CA LEU A 504 21.24 -27.16 -60.06
C LEU A 504 22.66 -27.70 -59.83
N PHE A 505 22.83 -29.03 -59.92
CA PHE A 505 24.08 -29.67 -60.33
C PHE A 505 23.77 -30.98 -61.05
N ASN A 506 23.69 -30.93 -62.39
CA ASN A 506 24.46 -31.79 -63.29
C ASN A 506 23.97 -31.67 -64.75
N GLU A 507 24.95 -31.35 -65.60
CA GLU A 507 25.25 -31.88 -66.94
C GLU A 507 24.16 -31.88 -68.03
N GLU A 508 24.46 -31.05 -69.04
CA GLU A 508 24.37 -31.31 -70.49
C GLU A 508 23.53 -32.53 -70.92
N ASP A 509 22.43 -32.27 -71.63
CA ASP A 509 22.25 -32.81 -72.98
C ASP A 509 21.11 -32.07 -73.71
N GLU A 510 21.35 -31.82 -74.99
CA GLU A 510 20.42 -31.28 -75.97
C GLU A 510 19.19 -32.18 -76.13
N SER A 511 17.99 -31.61 -76.05
CA SER A 511 16.82 -32.15 -76.73
C SER A 511 15.85 -31.02 -77.04
N GLU A 512 15.83 -30.62 -78.31
CA GLU A 512 14.67 -29.97 -78.92
C GLU A 512 13.48 -30.93 -78.81
N GLU A 513 12.33 -30.45 -78.31
CA GLU A 513 10.99 -30.79 -78.81
C GLU A 513 9.91 -29.98 -78.06
N ASP A 514 9.34 -29.01 -78.77
CA ASP A 514 7.96 -28.50 -78.67
C ASP A 514 7.30 -28.40 -77.27
N GLU A 515 7.72 -27.42 -76.48
CA GLU A 515 6.84 -26.85 -75.46
C GLU A 515 5.75 -25.99 -76.12
N ALA A 516 4.55 -26.54 -76.15
CA ALA A 516 3.33 -25.80 -76.46
C ALA A 516 3.29 -24.49 -75.65
N SER A 517 3.49 -23.37 -76.36
CA SER A 517 3.63 -22.03 -75.80
C SER A 517 2.55 -21.71 -74.77
N ILE A 518 2.89 -21.79 -73.48
CA ILE A 518 2.06 -21.27 -72.41
C ILE A 518 2.04 -19.75 -72.58
N ILE A 519 0.90 -19.21 -73.00
CA ILE A 519 0.74 -17.79 -73.30
C ILE A 519 1.00 -17.00 -72.01
N SER A 520 2.15 -16.32 -71.94
CA SER A 520 2.50 -15.47 -70.81
C SER A 520 1.42 -14.40 -70.58
N ARG A 521 1.15 -14.09 -69.31
CA ARG A 521 0.16 -13.08 -68.86
C ARG A 521 0.33 -11.74 -69.56
N GLU A 522 1.54 -11.39 -69.97
CA GLU A 522 1.84 -10.17 -70.72
C GLU A 522 1.33 -10.22 -72.17
N VAL A 523 1.42 -11.39 -72.81
CA VAL A 523 0.89 -11.63 -74.16
C VAL A 523 -0.64 -11.58 -74.12
N LEU A 524 -1.26 -12.20 -73.11
CA LEU A 524 -2.71 -12.15 -72.91
C LEU A 524 -3.20 -10.70 -72.63
N LYS A 525 -2.45 -9.94 -71.82
CA LYS A 525 -2.72 -8.52 -71.60
C LYS A 525 -2.61 -7.71 -72.88
N ARG A 526 -1.53 -7.88 -73.67
CA ARG A 526 -1.38 -7.19 -74.96
C ARG A 526 -2.50 -7.55 -75.93
N GLN A 527 -2.91 -8.81 -76.00
CA GLN A 527 -4.02 -9.25 -76.85
C GLN A 527 -5.35 -8.64 -76.39
N SER A 528 -5.62 -8.57 -75.09
CA SER A 528 -6.81 -7.93 -74.54
C SER A 528 -6.83 -6.42 -74.78
N GLN A 529 -5.68 -5.75 -74.66
CA GLN A 529 -5.54 -4.32 -74.93
C GLN A 529 -5.77 -4.01 -76.41
N LEU A 530 -5.26 -4.85 -77.32
CA LEU A 530 -5.52 -4.74 -78.76
C LEU A 530 -7.02 -4.92 -79.09
N ILE A 531 -7.74 -5.79 -78.38
CA ILE A 531 -9.20 -5.96 -78.53
C ILE A 531 -9.95 -4.71 -78.03
N ILE A 532 -9.53 -4.13 -76.90
CA ILE A 532 -10.11 -2.90 -76.36
C ILE A 532 -9.86 -1.72 -77.29
N ASP A 533 -8.64 -1.59 -77.82
CA ASP A 533 -8.23 -0.51 -78.73
C ASP A 533 -8.87 -0.64 -80.12
N ALA A 534 -9.13 -1.87 -80.59
CA ALA A 534 -9.91 -2.12 -81.80
C ALA A 534 -11.39 -1.74 -81.63
N ASN A 535 -11.95 -1.97 -80.44
CA ASN A 535 -13.35 -1.62 -80.13
C ASN A 535 -13.56 -0.14 -79.76
N SER A 536 -12.52 0.56 -79.28
CA SER A 536 -12.62 1.97 -78.86
C SER A 536 -12.54 2.98 -80.02
N LYS A 537 -12.15 2.56 -81.23
CA LYS A 537 -12.09 3.42 -82.43
C LYS A 537 -13.44 3.73 -83.10
N LYS A 538 -14.56 3.21 -82.58
CA LYS A 538 -15.92 3.58 -83.03
C LYS A 538 -16.70 4.33 -81.95
N LYS A 539 -16.37 5.60 -81.70
CA LYS A 539 -17.33 6.61 -81.20
C LYS A 539 -16.80 8.03 -81.44
N ASN A 540 -17.49 8.75 -82.33
CA ASN A 540 -17.21 10.12 -82.77
C ASN A 540 -17.29 11.17 -81.64
N PRO A 541 -16.54 12.29 -81.74
CA PRO A 541 -16.72 13.46 -80.89
C PRO A 541 -17.72 14.44 -81.52
N TRP A 542 -18.81 14.76 -80.82
CA TRP A 542 -19.72 15.84 -81.21
C TRP A 542 -19.22 17.18 -80.65
N LYS A 543 -18.94 18.12 -81.55
CA LYS A 543 -18.53 19.50 -81.29
C LYS A 543 -19.57 20.28 -80.47
N LYS A 544 -19.14 21.05 -79.45
CA LYS A 544 -19.89 22.23 -78.95
C LYS A 544 -19.18 23.51 -79.39
N LYS A 545 -19.90 24.33 -80.16
CA LYS A 545 -19.52 25.70 -80.58
C LYS A 545 -19.56 26.65 -79.37
N LYS A 546 -18.58 27.54 -79.29
CA LYS A 546 -18.60 28.77 -78.49
C LYS A 546 -19.62 29.76 -79.08
N GLY A 547 -20.47 30.35 -78.25
CA GLY A 547 -21.23 31.56 -78.55
C GLY A 547 -20.62 32.74 -77.78
N LYS A 548 -20.26 33.79 -78.52
CA LYS A 548 -20.08 35.16 -78.01
C LYS A 548 -21.41 35.88 -78.16
N MET A 549 -21.89 36.47 -77.07
CA MET A 549 -22.64 37.73 -76.90
C MET A 549 -23.29 37.66 -75.53
#